data_AF-A0A9D9TZA6-F1
#
_entry.id   AF-A0A9D9TZA6-F1
#
_cell.length_a   1.000
_cell.length_b   1.000
_cell.length_c   1.000
_cell.angle_alpha   90.00
_cell.angle_beta   90.00
_cell.angle_gamma   90.00
#
_symmetry.space_group_name_H-M   'P 1'
#
loop_
_entity.id
_entity.type
_entity.pdbx_description
1 polymer ?
#
loop_
_entity_poly.entity_id
_entity_poly.type
_entity_poly.pdbx_seq_one_letter_code
_entity_poly.pdbx_strand_id
1 'polypeptide(L)'
;MFKLRSLSIILFFCSFLFIIKSYGQQNITDSLRTVIDKKSSDNITLPLYYDIAKQYYLIGKQDSGLIYLKKGLAVAELTKNKEWYCKIGLRIGLFYALMSDADSANKYLEVAEPYKMGILNDTILAYYINPKAIVAINKENYEAGASYTIKT
;
A
#
# COMPACT_ATOMS: atom_id res chain seq x y z
N MET A 1 -43.20 19.89 19.45
CA MET A 1 -42.78 19.89 18.03
C MET A 1 -41.49 20.66 17.72
N PHE A 2 -41.04 21.61 18.57
CA PHE A 2 -39.82 22.40 18.32
C PHE A 2 -38.47 21.66 18.47
N LYS A 3 -38.40 20.58 19.26
CA LYS A 3 -37.14 19.84 19.51
C LYS A 3 -36.59 19.04 18.32
N LEU A 4 -37.42 18.66 17.33
CA LEU A 4 -36.94 17.90 16.16
C LEU A 4 -36.17 18.78 15.17
N ARG A 5 -36.53 20.07 15.04
CA ARG A 5 -35.91 20.98 14.07
C ARG A 5 -34.47 21.36 14.44
N SER A 6 -34.17 21.48 15.73
CA SER A 6 -32.80 21.77 16.21
C SER A 6 -31.86 20.59 16.03
N LEU A 7 -32.35 19.35 16.14
CA LEU A 7 -31.54 18.14 15.97
C LEU A 7 -31.05 17.99 14.51
N SER A 8 -31.90 18.29 13.53
CA SER A 8 -31.53 18.27 12.12
C SER A 8 -30.47 19.31 11.76
N ILE A 9 -30.52 20.49 12.38
CA ILE A 9 -29.52 21.56 12.15
C ILE A 9 -28.16 21.16 12.74
N ILE A 10 -28.14 20.55 13.93
CA ILE A 10 -26.92 20.05 14.57
C ILE A 10 -26.29 18.94 13.73
N LEU A 11 -27.09 18.00 13.23
CA LEU A 11 -26.60 16.93 12.35
C LEU A 11 -26.01 17.48 11.04
N PHE A 12 -26.65 18.49 10.43
CA PHE A 12 -26.14 19.13 9.22
C PHE A 12 -24.81 19.86 9.46
N PHE A 13 -24.67 20.52 10.61
CA PHE A 13 -23.43 21.19 11.00
C PHE A 13 -22.30 20.20 11.30
N CYS A 14 -22.61 19.07 11.95
CA CYS A 14 -21.65 18.00 12.16
C CYS A 14 -21.13 17.42 10.83
N SER A 15 -22.00 17.20 9.83
CA SER A 15 -21.57 16.71 8.52
C SER A 15 -20.67 17.71 7.78
N PHE A 16 -20.85 19.02 7.97
CA PHE A 16 -20.01 20.03 7.32
C PHE A 16 -18.58 20.07 7.90
N LEU A 17 -18.42 19.77 9.19
CA LEU A 17 -17.11 19.70 9.85
C LEU A 17 -16.24 18.51 9.41
N PHE A 18 -16.82 17.47 8.81
CA PHE A 18 -16.05 16.33 8.30
C PHE A 18 -15.42 16.58 6.93
N ILE A 19 -15.92 17.55 6.14
CA ILE A 19 -15.42 17.82 4.78
C ILE A 19 -14.04 18.54 4.83
N ILE A 20 -13.74 19.26 5.91
CA ILE A 20 -12.54 20.13 6.00
C ILE A 20 -11.27 19.34 6.35
N LYS A 21 -11.37 18.06 6.75
CA LYS A 21 -10.20 17.26 7.17
C LYS A 21 -9.31 16.72 6.04
N SER A 22 -9.62 16.98 4.77
CA SER A 22 -8.87 16.40 3.64
C SER A 22 -7.58 17.14 3.24
N TYR A 23 -7.32 18.35 3.76
CA TYR A 23 -6.20 19.17 3.29
C TYR A 23 -4.83 18.79 3.88
N GLY A 24 -4.79 18.18 5.07
CA GLY A 24 -3.52 17.85 5.75
C GLY A 24 -2.73 16.69 5.13
N GLN A 25 -3.39 15.74 4.46
CA GLN A 25 -2.74 14.54 3.91
C GLN A 25 -2.18 14.74 2.49
N GLN A 26 -2.68 15.70 1.72
CA GLN A 26 -2.15 16.00 0.37
C GLN A 26 -0.72 16.58 0.44
N ASN A 27 -0.46 17.47 1.39
CA ASN A 27 0.81 18.20 1.51
C ASN A 27 2.05 17.30 1.68
N ILE A 28 1.93 16.14 2.35
CA ILE A 28 3.04 15.20 2.55
C ILE A 28 3.44 14.57 1.22
N THR A 29 2.47 14.23 0.38
CA THR A 29 2.73 13.58 -0.91
C THR A 29 3.45 14.54 -1.86
N ASP A 30 3.06 15.81 -1.86
CA ASP A 30 3.67 16.84 -2.71
C ASP A 30 5.11 17.17 -2.28
N SER A 31 5.37 17.17 -0.97
CA SER A 31 6.73 17.35 -0.43
C SER A 31 7.67 16.22 -0.88
N LEU A 32 7.22 14.97 -0.84
CA LEU A 32 8.02 13.81 -1.25
C LEU A 32 8.27 13.78 -2.78
N ARG A 33 7.27 14.15 -3.59
CA ARG A 33 7.43 14.26 -5.05
C ARG A 33 8.52 15.27 -5.43
N THR A 34 8.52 16.42 -4.78
CA THR A 34 9.49 17.50 -5.04
C THR A 34 10.94 17.04 -4.78
N VAL A 35 11.16 16.13 -3.84
CA VAL A 35 12.49 15.57 -3.55
C VAL A 35 12.96 14.61 -4.64
N ILE A 36 12.06 13.81 -5.21
CA ILE A 36 12.36 12.91 -6.34
C ILE A 36 12.83 13.73 -7.55
N ASP A 37 12.13 14.82 -7.86
CA ASP A 37 12.43 15.64 -9.04
C ASP A 37 13.76 16.41 -8.92
N LYS A 38 14.24 16.67 -7.70
CA LYS A 38 15.48 17.43 -7.45
C LYS A 38 16.75 16.60 -7.28
N LYS A 39 16.65 15.30 -7.00
CA LYS A 39 17.82 14.51 -6.55
C LYS A 39 17.75 13.07 -7.06
N SER A 40 18.17 12.85 -8.30
CA SER A 40 18.26 11.53 -8.95
C SER A 40 19.50 10.72 -8.49
N SER A 41 19.80 10.69 -7.18
CA SER A 41 20.80 9.73 -6.67
C SER A 41 20.09 8.43 -6.33
N ASP A 42 20.46 7.35 -7.01
CA ASP A 42 19.74 6.07 -7.07
C ASP A 42 19.33 5.48 -5.71
N ASN A 43 20.05 5.77 -4.64
CA ASN A 43 19.83 5.12 -3.34
C ASN A 43 18.70 5.74 -2.48
N ILE A 44 18.37 7.02 -2.65
CA ILE A 44 17.32 7.71 -1.84
C ILE A 44 15.94 7.54 -2.50
N THR A 45 15.91 7.30 -3.80
CA THR A 45 14.69 7.30 -4.62
C THR A 45 13.76 6.12 -4.33
N LEU A 46 14.31 4.95 -4.00
CA LEU A 46 13.54 3.72 -3.73
C LEU A 46 12.66 3.82 -2.47
N PRO A 47 13.18 4.21 -1.29
CA PRO A 47 12.35 4.49 -0.13
C PRO A 47 11.26 5.54 -0.40
N LEU A 48 11.59 6.59 -1.16
CA LEU A 48 10.65 7.66 -1.51
C LEU A 48 9.45 7.14 -2.31
N TYR A 49 9.68 6.32 -3.34
CA TYR A 49 8.61 5.69 -4.11
C TYR A 49 7.70 4.84 -3.22
N TYR A 50 8.29 4.09 -2.31
CA TYR A 50 7.56 3.23 -1.38
C TYR A 50 6.71 4.05 -0.39
N ASP A 51 7.26 5.12 0.17
CA ASP A 51 6.57 5.98 1.14
C ASP A 51 5.42 6.76 0.48
N ILE A 52 5.62 7.30 -0.72
CA ILE A 52 4.54 7.95 -1.49
C ILE A 52 3.38 6.97 -1.71
N ALA A 53 3.69 5.72 -2.11
CA ALA A 53 2.66 4.72 -2.32
C ALA A 53 1.89 4.38 -1.03
N LYS A 54 2.60 4.32 0.11
CA LYS A 54 1.97 4.14 1.43
C LYS A 54 1.03 5.31 1.75
N GLN A 55 1.41 6.55 1.46
CA GLN A 55 0.52 7.70 1.65
C GLN A 55 -0.73 7.60 0.79
N TYR A 56 -0.57 7.22 -0.49
CA TYR A 56 -1.70 6.99 -1.39
C TYR A 56 -2.67 5.92 -0.89
N TYR A 57 -2.14 4.84 -0.32
CA TYR A 57 -2.95 3.81 0.32
C TYR A 57 -3.76 4.34 1.50
N LEU A 58 -3.12 5.13 2.38
CA LEU A 58 -3.79 5.68 3.57
C LEU A 58 -4.95 6.63 3.23
N ILE A 59 -4.95 7.21 2.03
CA ILE A 59 -6.03 8.09 1.54
C ILE A 59 -6.99 7.37 0.56
N GLY A 60 -6.92 6.04 0.46
CA GLY A 60 -7.81 5.23 -0.38
C GLY A 60 -7.59 5.41 -1.90
N LYS A 61 -6.38 5.81 -2.32
CA LYS A 61 -6.00 6.00 -3.72
C LYS A 61 -4.96 4.97 -4.15
N GLN A 62 -5.27 3.69 -3.99
CA GLN A 62 -4.35 2.56 -4.26
C GLN A 62 -3.79 2.59 -5.68
N ASP A 63 -4.60 2.90 -6.69
CA ASP A 63 -4.17 3.01 -8.10
C ASP A 63 -3.04 4.03 -8.29
N SER A 64 -3.15 5.19 -7.64
CA SER A 64 -2.10 6.21 -7.68
C SER A 64 -0.84 5.70 -7.00
N GLY A 65 -0.97 5.00 -5.87
CA GLY A 65 0.17 4.39 -5.18
C GLY A 65 0.88 3.33 -6.02
N LEU A 66 0.14 2.51 -6.79
CA LEU A 66 0.71 1.51 -7.70
C LEU A 66 1.62 2.13 -8.76
N ILE A 67 1.31 3.33 -9.26
CA ILE A 67 2.17 4.03 -10.23
C ILE A 67 3.57 4.27 -9.62
N TYR A 68 3.63 4.74 -8.38
CA TYR A 68 4.90 5.01 -7.69
C TYR A 68 5.65 3.72 -7.35
N LEU A 69 4.95 2.66 -6.92
CA LEU A 69 5.58 1.37 -6.70
C LEU A 69 6.18 0.79 -7.98
N LYS A 70 5.48 0.88 -9.12
CA LYS A 70 6.00 0.40 -10.41
C LYS A 70 7.24 1.16 -10.85
N LYS A 71 7.28 2.49 -10.64
CA LYS A 71 8.49 3.30 -10.86
C LYS A 71 9.65 2.84 -9.96
N GLY A 72 9.39 2.65 -8.68
CA GLY A 72 10.40 2.15 -7.74
C GLY A 72 10.88 0.75 -8.09
N LEU A 73 10.00 -0.15 -8.53
CA LEU A 73 10.36 -1.51 -8.93
C LEU A 73 11.34 -1.49 -10.11
N ALA A 74 11.07 -0.67 -11.13
CA ALA A 74 11.96 -0.52 -12.28
C ALA A 74 13.35 0.00 -11.86
N VAL A 75 13.41 0.98 -10.94
CA VAL A 75 14.69 1.47 -10.40
C VAL A 75 15.41 0.36 -9.61
N ALA A 76 14.69 -0.42 -8.80
CA ALA A 76 15.28 -1.50 -8.01
C ALA A 76 15.85 -2.60 -8.91
N GLU A 77 15.17 -2.91 -10.01
CA GLU A 77 15.63 -3.85 -11.03
C GLU A 77 16.89 -3.33 -11.74
N LEU A 78 16.87 -2.09 -12.22
CA LEU A 78 18.00 -1.46 -12.90
C LEU A 78 19.26 -1.39 -12.02
N THR A 79 19.08 -1.06 -10.74
CA THR A 79 20.16 -0.98 -9.74
C THR A 79 20.53 -2.34 -9.14
N LYS A 80 19.84 -3.42 -9.55
CA LYS A 80 19.99 -4.77 -9.00
C LYS A 80 19.82 -4.82 -7.47
N ASN A 81 19.04 -3.90 -6.90
CA ASN A 81 18.78 -3.81 -5.47
C ASN A 81 17.71 -4.82 -5.06
N LYS A 82 18.14 -6.05 -4.74
CA LYS A 82 17.28 -7.19 -4.40
C LYS A 82 16.36 -6.92 -3.20
N GLU A 83 16.82 -6.14 -2.21
CA GLU A 83 16.03 -5.78 -1.04
C GLU A 83 14.84 -4.92 -1.41
N TRP A 84 15.06 -3.83 -2.14
CA TRP A 84 13.98 -2.95 -2.57
C TRP A 84 13.10 -3.61 -3.62
N TYR A 85 13.67 -4.44 -4.49
CA TYR A 85 12.91 -5.21 -5.48
C TYR A 85 11.89 -6.13 -4.78
N CYS A 86 12.33 -6.85 -3.74
CA CYS A 86 11.47 -7.67 -2.89
C CYS A 86 10.41 -6.83 -2.17
N LYS A 87 10.81 -5.81 -1.40
CA LYS A 87 9.90 -4.97 -0.61
C LYS A 87 8.81 -4.31 -1.45
N ILE A 88 9.18 -3.79 -2.62
CA ILE A 88 8.24 -3.14 -3.54
C ILE A 88 7.32 -4.17 -4.19
N GLY A 89 7.85 -5.32 -4.63
CA GLY A 89 7.04 -6.43 -5.16
C GLY A 89 5.96 -6.89 -4.18
N LEU A 90 6.33 -7.11 -2.91
CA LEU A 90 5.37 -7.47 -1.85
C LEU A 90 4.28 -6.42 -1.68
N ARG A 91 4.64 -5.14 -1.71
CA ARG A 91 3.67 -4.05 -1.55
C ARG A 91 2.71 -3.96 -2.74
N ILE A 92 3.20 -4.17 -3.96
CA ILE A 92 2.34 -4.24 -5.15
C ILE A 92 1.38 -5.43 -5.04
N GLY A 93 1.90 -6.61 -4.65
CA GLY A 93 1.09 -7.80 -4.42
C GLY A 93 -0.02 -7.57 -3.40
N LEU A 94 0.29 -6.89 -2.29
CA LEU A 94 -0.69 -6.48 -1.29
C LEU A 94 -1.78 -5.58 -1.87
N PHE A 95 -1.41 -4.55 -2.64
CA PHE A 95 -2.40 -3.63 -3.21
C PHE A 95 -3.36 -4.34 -4.16
N TYR A 96 -2.85 -5.21 -5.04
CA TYR A 96 -3.72 -6.01 -5.92
C TYR A 96 -4.59 -6.99 -5.14
N ALA A 97 -4.07 -7.63 -4.09
CA ALA A 97 -4.85 -8.53 -3.25
C ALA A 97 -6.03 -7.81 -2.57
N LEU A 98 -5.80 -6.59 -2.09
CA LEU A 98 -6.81 -5.72 -1.48
C LEU A 98 -7.84 -5.19 -2.48
N MET A 99 -7.50 -5.15 -3.77
CA MET A 99 -8.43 -4.81 -4.87
C MET A 99 -9.10 -6.06 -5.46
N SER A 100 -8.95 -7.22 -4.80
CA SER A 100 -9.48 -8.51 -5.26
C SER A 100 -8.94 -8.98 -6.62
N ASP A 101 -7.84 -8.40 -7.11
CA ASP A 101 -7.13 -8.86 -8.30
C ASP A 101 -6.08 -9.91 -7.89
N ALA A 102 -6.55 -11.15 -7.72
CA ALA A 102 -5.75 -12.25 -7.22
C ALA A 102 -4.62 -12.67 -8.19
N ASP A 103 -4.79 -12.44 -9.49
CA ASP A 103 -3.81 -12.84 -10.50
C ASP A 103 -2.64 -11.87 -10.53
N SER A 104 -2.92 -10.56 -10.57
CA SER A 104 -1.88 -9.54 -10.42
C SER A 104 -1.19 -9.67 -9.06
N ALA A 105 -1.94 -9.92 -7.99
CA ALA A 105 -1.35 -10.13 -6.66
C ALA A 105 -0.34 -11.27 -6.67
N ASN A 106 -0.70 -12.44 -7.19
CA ASN A 106 0.22 -13.59 -7.25
C ASN A 106 1.45 -13.29 -8.11
N LYS A 107 1.28 -12.67 -9.28
CA LYS A 107 2.39 -12.29 -10.15
C LYS A 107 3.46 -11.48 -9.41
N TYR A 108 3.06 -10.50 -8.60
CA TYR A 108 4.02 -9.66 -7.86
C TYR A 108 4.52 -10.28 -6.56
N LEU A 109 3.77 -11.21 -5.95
CA LEU A 109 4.27 -11.99 -4.81
C LEU A 109 5.33 -13.00 -5.24
N GLU A 110 5.18 -13.62 -6.41
CA GLU A 110 6.17 -14.54 -6.99
C GLU A 110 7.50 -13.85 -7.30
N VAL A 111 7.46 -12.57 -7.67
CA VAL A 111 8.65 -11.74 -7.86
C VAL A 111 9.47 -11.61 -6.56
N ALA A 112 8.81 -11.56 -5.40
CA ALA A 112 9.46 -11.40 -4.10
C ALA A 112 9.86 -12.75 -3.46
N GLU A 113 9.27 -13.86 -3.92
CA GLU A 113 9.48 -15.22 -3.40
C GLU A 113 10.96 -15.60 -3.21
N PRO A 114 11.85 -15.41 -4.19
CA PRO A 114 13.23 -15.90 -4.09
C PRO A 114 14.06 -15.15 -3.04
N TYR A 115 13.62 -13.97 -2.66
CA TYR A 115 14.34 -13.05 -1.78
C TYR A 115 13.81 -13.07 -0.35
N LYS A 116 12.74 -13.86 -0.09
CA LYS A 116 12.09 -13.91 1.22
C LYS A 116 13.05 -14.44 2.30
N MET A 117 13.81 -15.51 2.08
CA MET A 117 14.61 -16.08 3.17
C MET A 117 15.89 -15.30 3.50
N GLY A 118 16.35 -14.41 2.62
CA GLY A 118 17.60 -13.65 2.81
C GLY A 118 17.43 -12.22 3.35
N ILE A 119 16.20 -11.71 3.41
CA ILE A 119 15.91 -10.28 3.65
C ILE A 119 14.91 -10.07 4.79
N LEU A 120 14.17 -11.11 5.17
CA LEU A 120 13.03 -10.99 6.07
C LEU A 120 13.46 -10.85 7.54
N ASN A 121 13.18 -9.69 8.13
CA ASN A 121 12.78 -9.60 9.53
C ASN A 121 11.26 -9.87 9.63
N ASP A 122 10.74 -10.08 10.85
CA ASP A 122 9.34 -10.42 11.11
C ASP A 122 8.34 -9.46 10.43
N THR A 123 8.71 -8.19 10.25
CA THR A 123 7.87 -7.18 9.59
C THR A 123 7.69 -7.44 8.10
N ILE A 124 8.75 -7.82 7.39
CA ILE A 124 8.64 -8.11 5.96
C ILE A 124 7.96 -9.47 5.74
N LEU A 125 8.04 -10.39 6.71
CA LEU A 125 7.35 -11.69 6.64
C LEU A 125 5.83 -11.48 6.70
N ALA A 126 5.35 -10.59 7.57
CA ALA A 126 3.95 -10.17 7.60
C ALA A 126 3.49 -9.56 6.26
N TYR A 127 4.35 -8.78 5.59
CA TYR A 127 4.05 -8.23 4.25
C TYR A 127 3.99 -9.30 3.14
N TYR A 128 4.54 -10.48 3.35
CA TYR A 128 4.44 -11.61 2.42
C TYR A 128 3.26 -12.53 2.74
N ILE A 129 3.03 -12.83 4.01
CA ILE A 129 1.97 -13.73 4.47
C ILE A 129 0.59 -13.11 4.28
N ASN A 130 0.40 -11.83 4.63
CA ASN A 130 -0.91 -11.18 4.58
C ASN A 130 -1.51 -11.15 3.15
N PRO A 131 -0.78 -10.75 2.10
CA PRO A 131 -1.31 -10.81 0.74
C PRO A 131 -1.65 -12.23 0.28
N LYS A 132 -0.84 -13.24 0.64
CA LYS A 132 -1.12 -14.65 0.29
C LYS A 132 -2.39 -15.14 0.97
N ALA A 133 -2.61 -14.78 2.24
CA ALA A 133 -3.85 -15.08 2.94
C ALA A 133 -5.06 -14.42 2.26
N ILE A 134 -4.97 -13.13 1.92
CA ILE A 134 -6.03 -12.39 1.23
C ILE A 134 -6.33 -13.02 -0.14
N VAL A 135 -5.29 -13.35 -0.91
CA VAL A 135 -5.43 -14.02 -2.21
C VAL A 135 -6.12 -15.38 -2.07
N ALA A 136 -5.76 -16.17 -1.06
CA ALA A 136 -6.39 -17.46 -0.81
C ALA A 136 -7.87 -17.32 -0.45
N ILE A 137 -8.21 -16.35 0.41
CA ILE A 137 -9.59 -16.02 0.78
C ILE A 137 -10.39 -15.55 -0.44
N ASN A 138 -9.82 -14.68 -1.29
CA ASN A 138 -10.47 -14.20 -2.52
C ASN A 138 -10.73 -15.33 -3.53
N LYS A 139 -9.98 -16.43 -3.46
CA LYS A 139 -10.18 -17.64 -4.27
C LYS A 139 -11.05 -18.69 -3.57
N GLU A 140 -11.74 -18.34 -2.48
CA GLU A 140 -12.55 -19.24 -1.65
C GLU A 140 -11.77 -20.42 -1.06
N ASN A 141 -10.43 -20.35 -1.04
CA ASN A 141 -9.56 -21.34 -0.43
C ASN A 141 -9.26 -20.97 1.03
N TYR A 142 -10.27 -21.15 1.88
CA TYR A 142 -10.23 -20.74 3.28
C TYR A 142 -9.20 -21.53 4.10
N GLU A 143 -8.98 -22.80 3.78
CA GLU A 143 -7.95 -23.62 4.45
C GLU A 143 -6.55 -23.08 4.20
N ALA A 144 -6.22 -22.75 2.94
CA ALA A 144 -4.96 -22.11 2.62
C ALA A 144 -4.85 -20.73 3.29
N GLY A 145 -5.92 -19.93 3.26
CA GLY A 145 -5.98 -18.63 3.93
C GLY A 145 -5.66 -18.73 5.44
N ALA A 146 -6.32 -19.65 6.14
CA ALA A 146 -6.12 -19.90 7.56
C ALA A 146 -4.68 -20.35 7.87
N SER A 147 -4.10 -21.20 7.03
CA SER A 147 -2.73 -21.69 7.19
C SER A 147 -1.67 -20.57 7.11
N TYR A 148 -1.98 -19.50 6.36
CA TYR A 148 -1.13 -18.31 6.29
C TYR A 148 -1.29 -17.44 7.56
N THR A 149 -2.51 -17.23 8.04
CA THR A 149 -2.76 -16.39 9.24
C THR A 149 -2.22 -16.96 10.55
N ILE A 150 -1.98 -18.28 10.63
CA ILE A 150 -1.42 -18.93 11.84
C ILE A 150 0.11 -18.79 11.90
N LYS A 151 0.76 -18.41 10.79
CA LYS A 151 2.23 -18.26 10.69
C LYS A 151 2.74 -16.85 11.03
N THR A 152 1.85 -15.92 11.38
CA THR A 152 2.14 -14.56 11.89
C THR A 152 1.98 -14.51 13.40
#